data_AF-A0A6H1TV51-F1
#
_entry.id   AF-A0A6H1TV51-F1
#
_cell.length_a   1.000
_cell.length_b   1.000
_cell.length_c   1.000
_cell.angle_alpha   90.00
_cell.angle_beta   90.00
_cell.angle_gamma   90.00
#
_symmetry.space_group_name_H-M   'P 1'
#
loop_
_entity.id
_entity.type
_entity.pdbx_description
1 polymer ?
#
loop_
_entity_poly.entity_id
_entity_poly.type
_entity_poly.pdbx_seq_one_letter_code
_entity_poly.pdbx_strand_id
1 'polypeptide(L)' 'MARDYMLRIRLNSQELEKLKAEAQRRELSMSEVVRDYIKRMPKPKKAPQNMTETMTETSSTQG' A
#
# COMPACT_ATOMS: atom_id res chain seq x y z
N MET A 1 -11.21 -0.44 -3.75
CA MET A 1 -10.16 -1.48 -3.75
C MET A 1 -10.02 -1.99 -2.32
N ALA A 2 -10.01 -3.32 -2.16
CA ALA A 2 -9.74 -3.93 -0.87
C ALA A 2 -8.33 -3.52 -0.39
N ARG A 3 -8.13 -3.46 0.92
CA ARG A 3 -6.83 -3.18 1.54
C ARG A 3 -6.31 -4.50 2.09
N ASP A 4 -5.48 -5.18 1.30
CA ASP A 4 -5.04 -6.55 1.57
C ASP A 4 -3.92 -6.66 2.62
N TYR A 5 -3.29 -5.52 2.96
CA TYR A 5 -2.11 -5.47 3.82
C TYR A 5 -2.35 -4.64 5.09
N MET A 6 -1.80 -5.11 6.21
CA MET A 6 -1.85 -4.45 7.52
C MET A 6 -0.47 -3.92 7.93
N LEU A 7 -0.41 -2.67 8.37
CA LEU A 7 0.79 -2.05 8.93
C LEU A 7 0.64 -1.92 10.44
N ARG A 8 1.50 -2.59 11.22
CA ARG A 8 1.59 -2.44 12.69
C ARG A 8 2.81 -1.58 13.02
N ILE A 9 2.59 -0.49 13.75
CA ILE A 9 3.64 0.47 14.12
C ILE A 9 3.71 0.55 15.64
N ARG A 10 4.92 0.49 16.20
CA ARG A 10 5.16 0.80 17.62
C ARG A 10 5.43 2.29 17.73
N LEU A 11 4.70 2.97 18.62
CA LEU A 11 4.85 4.39 18.90
C LEU A 11 5.14 4.56 20.39
N ASN A 12 6.00 5.51 20.72
CA ASN A 12 6.08 6.02 22.09
C ASN A 12 4.91 6.99 22.39
N SER A 13 4.78 7.43 23.64
CA SER A 13 3.67 8.29 24.07
C SER A 13 3.60 9.61 23.30
N GLN A 14 4.75 10.27 23.08
CA GLN A 14 4.81 11.55 22.38
C GLN A 14 4.42 11.42 20.90
N GLU A 15 4.85 10.36 20.24
CA GLU A 15 4.49 10.08 18.84
C GLU A 15 2.99 9.80 18.71
N LEU A 16 2.42 9.03 19.63
CA LEU A 16 0.99 8.74 19.66
C LEU A 16 0.16 10.02 19.88
N GLU A 17 0.57 10.89 20.81
CA GLU A 17 -0.11 12.16 21.06
C GLU A 17 -0.08 13.08 19.84
N LYS A 18 1.07 13.21 19.17
CA LYS A 18 1.18 13.99 17.92
C LYS A 18 0.25 13.44 16.85
N LEU A 19 0.19 12.12 16.68
CA LEU A 19 -0.67 11.49 15.68
C LEU A 19 -2.16 11.69 15.99
N LYS A 20 -2.55 11.58 17.26
CA LYS A 20 -3.93 11.86 17.72
C LYS A 20 -4.32 13.32 17.50
N ALA A 21 -3.46 14.27 17.86
CA ALA A 21 -3.72 15.68 17.69
C ALA A 21 -3.90 16.05 16.20
N GLU A 22 -3.05 15.53 15.32
CA GLU A 22 -3.18 15.78 13.87
C GLU A 22 -4.42 15.13 13.27
N ALA A 23 -4.77 13.91 13.71
CA ALA A 23 -6.01 13.24 13.32
C ALA A 23 -7.25 14.05 13.72
N GLN A 24 -7.28 14.54 14.96
CA GLN A 24 -8.36 15.40 15.45
C GLN A 24 -8.43 16.73 14.70
N ARG A 25 -7.30 17.39 14.48
CA ARG A 25 -7.22 18.68 13.77
C ARG A 25 -7.74 18.60 12.34
N ARG A 26 -7.62 17.44 11.69
CA ARG A 26 -8.07 17.21 10.31
C ARG A 26 -9.42 16.49 10.20
N GLU A 27 -10.02 16.10 11.32
CA GLU A 27 -11.24 15.29 11.36
C GLU A 27 -11.08 13.96 10.60
N LEU A 28 -9.89 13.35 10.69
CA LEU A 28 -9.54 12.09 10.04
C LEU A 28 -9.18 11.03 11.08
N SER A 29 -9.26 9.75 10.69
CA SER A 29 -8.66 8.69 11.50
C SER A 29 -7.12 8.76 11.44
N MET A 30 -6.45 8.29 12.50
CA MET A 30 -4.98 8.16 12.52
C MET A 30 -4.45 7.34 11.33
N SER A 31 -5.20 6.32 10.90
CA SER A 31 -4.85 5.52 9.72
C SER A 31 -4.93 6.31 8.41
N GLU A 32 -5.87 7.25 8.29
CA GLU A 32 -5.95 8.13 7.14
C GLU A 32 -4.83 9.15 7.10
N VAL A 33 -4.44 9.70 8.26
CA VAL A 33 -3.26 10.57 8.37
C VAL A 33 -2.01 9.86 7.83
N VAL A 34 -1.78 8.61 8.24
CA VAL A 34 -0.64 7.81 7.76
C VAL A 34 -0.76 7.54 6.25
N ARG A 35 -1.96 7.17 5.77
CA ARG A 35 -2.17 6.90 4.33
C ARG A 35 -1.98 8.15 3.47
N ASP A 36 -2.43 9.30 3.93
CA ASP A 36 -2.25 10.56 3.22
C ASP A 36 -0.77 10.94 3.14
N TYR A 37 0.00 10.63 4.18
CA TYR A 37 1.44 10.76 4.12
C TYR A 37 2.06 9.83 3.07
N ILE A 38 1.62 8.56 3.01
CA ILE A 38 2.07 7.59 1.99
C ILE A 38 1.73 8.08 0.56
N LYS A 39 0.54 8.66 0.34
CA LYS A 39 0.14 9.20 -0.97
C LYS A 39 1.05 10.32 -1.48
N ARG A 40 1.74 11.04 -0.58
CA ARG A 40 2.67 12.12 -0.92
C ARG A 40 4.07 11.62 -1.26
N MET A 41 4.36 10.34 -1.01
CA MET A 41 5.64 9.75 -1.34
C MET A 41 5.79 9.60 -2.87
N PRO A 42 7.02 9.69 -3.40
CA PRO A 42 7.25 9.44 -4.83
C PRO A 42 6.77 8.04 -5.21
N LYS A 43 6.18 7.91 -6.40
CA LYS A 43 5.80 6.60 -6.93
C LYS A 43 7.07 5.74 -7.02
N PRO A 44 7.02 4.46 -6.59
CA PRO A 44 8.16 3.57 -6.78
C PRO A 44 8.48 3.51 -8.28
N LYS A 45 9.76 3.68 -8.63
CA LYS A 45 10.23 3.39 -9.98
C LYS A 45 9.85 1.94 -10.25
N LYS A 46 9.03 1.68 -11.26
CA LYS A 46 8.61 0.32 -11.64
C LYS A 46 9.86 -0.56 -11.67
N ALA A 47 9.97 -1.53 -10.77
CA ALA A 47 10.79 -2.70 -11.07
C ALA A 47 10.14 -3.34 -12.30
N PRO A 48 10.92 -3.83 -13.29
CA PRO A 48 10.35 -4.56 -14.41
C PRO A 48 9.46 -5.66 -13.84
N GLN A 49 8.17 -5.61 -14.20
CA GLN A 49 7.24 -6.69 -13.96
C GLN A 49 7.75 -7.88 -14.77
N ASN A 50 8.48 -8.78 -14.12
CA ASN A 50 8.80 -10.08 -14.69
C ASN A 50 7.50 -10.85 -14.87
N MET A 51 7.01 -10.86 -16.11
CA MET A 51 6.65 -12.06 -16.88
C MET A 51 6.01 -13.20 -16.09
N THR A 52 4.67 -13.20 -16.02
CA THR A 52 3.89 -14.45 -15.98
C THR A 52 2.64 -14.28 -16.82
N GLU A 53 2.83 -14.08 -18.12
CA GLU A 53 1.78 -14.22 -19.13
C GLU A 53 2.45 -14.65 -20.44
N THR A 54 2.77 -15.94 -20.55
CA THR A 54 2.82 -16.70 -21.82
C THR A 54 3.03 -18.16 -21.48
N MET A 55 1.94 -18.94 -21.54
CA MET A 55 1.88 -20.28 -22.12
C MET A 55 0.45 -20.82 -21.95
N THR A 56 -0.51 -20.12 -22.56
CA THR A 56 -1.70 -20.81 -23.09
C THR A 56 -1.46 -21.04 -24.57
N GLU A 57 -1.50 -22.31 -24.94
CA GLU A 57 -2.03 -22.80 -26.23
C GLU A 57 -1.16 -22.65 -27.50
N THR A 58 -0.35 -23.67 -27.76
CA THR A 58 -0.02 -24.22 -29.10
C THR A 58 0.45 -25.67 -28.85
N SER A 59 -0.05 -26.76 -29.41
CA SER A 59 -1.02 -27.01 -30.45
C SER A 59 -1.47 -28.47 -30.31
N SER A 60 -2.74 -28.74 -30.57
CA SER A 60 -3.15 -30.04 -31.10
C SER A 60 -2.43 -30.28 -32.43
N THR A 61 -1.80 -31.42 -32.64
CA THR A 61 -1.55 -31.97 -33.98
C THR A 61 -1.57 -33.49 -33.90
N GLN A 62 -2.38 -34.08 -34.79
CA GLN A 62 -2.71 -35.48 -34.95
C GLN A 62 -1.50 -36.34 -35.36
N GLY A 63 -1.60 -37.64 -35.08
CA GLY A 63 -0.74 -38.71 -35.61
C GLY A 63 -1.09 -40.02 -34.93
#